data_AF-A0A7Y2GIP3-F1
#
_entry.id   AF-A0A7Y2GIP3-F1
#
_cell.length_a   1.000
_cell.length_b   1.000
_cell.length_c   1.000
_cell.angle_alpha   90.00
_cell.angle_beta   90.00
_cell.angle_gamma   90.00
#
_symmetry.space_group_name_H-M   'P 1'
#
loop_
_entity.id
_entity.type
_entity.pdbx_description
1 polymer ?
#
loop_
_entity_poly.entity_id
_entity_poly.type
_entity_poly.pdbx_seq_one_letter_code
_entity_poly.pdbx_strand_id
1 'polypeptide(L)'
;MGSESSKSRGSCKREMIAAFYDGDLSPSEELIAESHIASCPSCANYLNSLKMVSSSLEIFLDEEPVKLPGEFSKRVTAAAESDMNGLRSGKERSRAVLVGAVLLFVAAVAVSVQAAGVGPEISALPAAVLALIGMLGHFIYAGASAVSVVFGAVCSKFLFGSSVAIILLFTILFVSVLIFSKHILRFHRS
;
A
#
# COMPACT_ATOMS: atom_id res chain seq x y z
N MET A 1 -0.34 -48.49 -27.25
CA MET A 1 -1.20 -48.09 -28.38
C MET A 1 -2.22 -47.08 -27.85
N GLY A 2 -1.87 -45.80 -27.83
CA GLY A 2 -2.75 -44.69 -27.47
C GLY A 2 -2.69 -43.70 -28.62
N SER A 3 -3.77 -43.61 -29.37
CA SER A 3 -3.89 -42.83 -30.60
C SER A 3 -3.75 -41.33 -30.34
N GLU A 4 -2.64 -40.75 -30.77
CA GLU A 4 -2.53 -39.34 -31.12
C GLU A 4 -3.42 -39.08 -32.34
N SER A 5 -4.63 -38.55 -32.12
CA SER A 5 -5.54 -38.16 -33.19
C SER A 5 -5.67 -36.64 -33.25
N SER A 6 -5.07 -36.12 -34.32
CA SER A 6 -5.50 -34.96 -35.12
C SER A 6 -5.21 -33.53 -34.64
N LYS A 7 -4.37 -32.89 -35.44
CA LYS A 7 -4.02 -31.48 -35.52
C LYS A 7 -5.07 -30.73 -36.37
N SER A 8 -5.42 -29.52 -35.94
CA SER A 8 -6.08 -28.38 -36.65
C SER A 8 -7.54 -28.49 -37.14
N ARG A 9 -8.49 -28.24 -36.23
CA ARG A 9 -9.72 -27.43 -36.46
C ARG A 9 -9.91 -26.57 -35.21
N GLY A 10 -10.04 -25.24 -35.37
CA GLY A 10 -10.20 -24.18 -34.34
C GLY A 10 -9.85 -24.55 -32.90
N SER A 11 -8.73 -24.05 -32.37
CA SER A 11 -8.24 -24.37 -31.02
C SER A 11 -9.35 -24.29 -29.97
N CYS A 12 -9.82 -25.45 -29.50
CA CYS A 12 -10.81 -25.54 -28.44
C CYS A 12 -10.13 -25.07 -27.14
N LYS A 13 -10.32 -23.80 -26.79
CA LYS A 13 -9.79 -23.24 -25.54
C LYS A 13 -10.79 -23.55 -24.43
N ARG A 14 -10.44 -24.50 -23.56
CA ARG A 14 -11.31 -24.88 -22.42
C ARG A 14 -11.51 -23.72 -21.46
N GLU A 15 -10.51 -22.85 -21.38
CA GLU A 15 -10.52 -21.62 -20.58
C GLU A 15 -11.64 -20.68 -21.03
N MET A 16 -11.88 -20.57 -22.34
CA MET A 16 -12.98 -19.75 -22.88
C MET A 16 -14.35 -20.32 -22.51
N ILE A 17 -14.49 -21.65 -22.49
CA ILE A 17 -15.76 -22.29 -22.09
C ILE A 17 -16.00 -22.18 -20.59
N ALA A 18 -14.94 -22.23 -19.78
CA ALA A 18 -15.02 -21.99 -18.34
C ALA A 18 -15.42 -20.53 -18.06
N ALA A 19 -14.76 -19.55 -18.69
CA ALA A 19 -15.12 -18.14 -18.56
C ALA A 19 -16.55 -17.85 -19.07
N PHE A 20 -17.00 -18.52 -20.13
CA PHE A 20 -18.39 -18.46 -20.59
C PHE A 20 -19.36 -18.98 -19.53
N TYR A 21 -19.03 -20.09 -18.87
CA TYR A 21 -19.84 -20.68 -17.80
C TYR A 21 -19.90 -19.78 -16.55
N ASP A 22 -18.78 -19.13 -16.19
CA ASP A 22 -18.69 -18.22 -15.04
C ASP A 22 -19.33 -16.84 -15.29
N GLY A 23 -19.63 -16.50 -16.56
CA GLY A 23 -20.17 -15.20 -16.95
C GLY A 23 -19.12 -14.09 -17.05
N ASP A 24 -17.83 -14.45 -17.15
CA ASP A 24 -16.68 -13.54 -17.14
C ASP A 24 -16.29 -13.02 -18.54
N LEU A 25 -17.00 -13.43 -19.60
CA LEU A 25 -16.72 -13.00 -20.97
C LEU A 25 -17.37 -11.65 -21.31
N SER A 26 -16.71 -10.88 -22.18
CA SER A 26 -17.35 -9.71 -22.78
C SER A 26 -18.45 -10.13 -23.77
N PRO A 27 -19.45 -9.26 -24.09
CA PRO A 27 -20.55 -9.62 -24.98
C PRO A 27 -20.10 -10.10 -26.38
N SER A 28 -18.98 -9.57 -26.89
CA SER A 28 -18.39 -10.02 -28.16
C SER A 28 -17.76 -11.40 -28.08
N GLU A 29 -17.14 -11.74 -26.95
CA GLU A 29 -16.51 -13.04 -26.73
C GLU A 29 -17.54 -14.13 -26.43
N GLU A 30 -18.63 -13.75 -25.77
CA GLU A 30 -19.77 -14.63 -25.50
C GLU A 30 -20.38 -15.17 -26.80
N LEU A 31 -20.67 -14.29 -27.78
CA LEU A 31 -21.16 -14.70 -29.12
C LEU A 31 -20.19 -15.67 -29.82
N ILE A 32 -18.88 -15.44 -29.70
CA ILE A 32 -17.87 -16.32 -30.27
C ILE A 32 -17.91 -17.68 -29.56
N ALA A 33 -17.97 -17.69 -28.23
CA ALA A 33 -18.06 -18.91 -27.44
C ALA A 33 -19.33 -19.71 -27.75
N GLU A 34 -20.50 -19.06 -27.84
CA GLU A 34 -21.76 -19.68 -28.24
C GLU A 34 -21.68 -20.33 -29.62
N SER A 35 -21.17 -19.60 -30.61
CA SER A 35 -20.99 -20.13 -31.97
C SER A 35 -20.05 -21.34 -32.01
N HIS A 36 -19.02 -21.34 -31.15
CA HIS A 36 -18.08 -22.44 -31.02
C HIS A 36 -18.71 -23.65 -30.32
N ILE A 37 -19.45 -23.44 -29.23
CA ILE A 37 -20.15 -24.50 -28.50
C ILE A 37 -21.18 -25.17 -29.42
N ALA A 38 -21.90 -24.39 -30.23
CA ALA A 38 -22.88 -24.90 -31.18
C ALA A 38 -22.26 -25.77 -32.29
N SER A 39 -21.01 -25.47 -32.68
CA SER A 39 -20.30 -26.17 -33.76
C SER A 39 -19.35 -27.27 -33.28
N CYS A 40 -18.98 -27.29 -32.00
CA CYS A 40 -18.00 -28.21 -31.42
C CYS A 40 -18.60 -29.11 -30.33
N PRO A 41 -18.94 -30.38 -30.65
CA PRO A 41 -19.50 -31.33 -29.68
C PRO A 41 -18.62 -31.56 -28.45
N SER A 42 -17.30 -31.48 -28.60
CA SER A 42 -16.37 -31.67 -27.48
C SER A 42 -16.48 -30.55 -26.43
N CYS A 43 -16.65 -29.30 -26.88
CA CYS A 43 -16.86 -28.15 -25.99
C CYS A 43 -18.26 -28.15 -25.37
N ALA A 44 -19.29 -28.58 -26.11
CA ALA A 44 -20.63 -28.78 -25.57
C ALA A 44 -20.64 -29.84 -24.45
N ASN A 45 -19.97 -30.97 -24.65
CA ASN A 45 -19.84 -32.01 -23.61
C ASN A 45 -19.07 -31.51 -22.38
N TYR A 46 -18.02 -30.70 -22.58
CA TYR A 46 -17.28 -30.07 -21.49
C TYR A 46 -18.18 -29.11 -20.68
N LEU A 47 -18.94 -28.24 -21.36
CA LEU A 47 -19.89 -27.33 -20.70
C LEU A 47 -20.97 -28.11 -19.92
N ASN A 48 -21.50 -29.19 -20.47
CA ASN A 48 -22.45 -30.05 -19.77
C ASN A 48 -21.82 -30.70 -18.53
N SER A 49 -20.55 -31.08 -18.59
CA SER A 49 -19.82 -31.64 -17.44
C SER A 49 -19.68 -30.60 -16.32
N LEU A 50 -19.39 -29.33 -16.64
CA LEU A 50 -19.36 -28.24 -15.66
C LEU A 50 -20.74 -28.03 -15.01
N LYS A 51 -21.81 -28.00 -15.83
CA LYS A 51 -23.19 -27.87 -15.34
C LYS A 51 -23.59 -29.01 -14.41
N MET A 52 -23.23 -30.25 -14.74
CA MET A 52 -23.50 -31.41 -13.88
C MET A 52 -22.78 -31.33 -12.54
N VAL A 53 -21.54 -30.84 -12.51
CA VAL A 53 -20.80 -30.66 -11.25
C VAL A 53 -21.48 -29.60 -10.39
N SER A 54 -21.84 -28.45 -10.95
CA SER A 54 -22.55 -27.39 -10.20
C SER A 54 -23.91 -27.84 -9.70
N SER A 55 -24.71 -28.53 -10.52
CA SER A 55 -26.01 -29.02 -10.07
C SER A 55 -25.86 -30.06 -8.95
N SER A 56 -24.80 -30.86 -8.98
CA SER A 56 -24.51 -31.81 -7.89
C SER A 56 -24.15 -31.07 -6.61
N LEU A 57 -23.33 -30.01 -6.69
CA LEU A 57 -22.99 -29.16 -5.55
C LEU A 57 -24.22 -28.47 -4.94
N GLU A 58 -25.13 -27.96 -5.77
CA GLU A 58 -26.38 -27.35 -5.32
C GLU A 58 -27.23 -28.33 -4.51
N ILE A 59 -27.38 -29.57 -4.99
CA ILE A 59 -28.10 -30.62 -4.24
C ILE A 59 -27.47 -30.86 -2.87
N PHE A 60 -26.14 -30.94 -2.79
CA PHE A 60 -25.44 -31.12 -1.52
C PHE A 60 -25.55 -29.92 -0.57
N LEU A 61 -25.66 -28.70 -1.11
CA LEU A 61 -25.78 -27.48 -0.31
C LEU A 61 -27.21 -27.27 0.22
N ASP A 62 -28.22 -27.74 -0.50
CA ASP A 62 -29.62 -27.60 -0.09
C ASP A 62 -30.03 -28.57 1.04
N GLU A 63 -29.35 -29.70 1.21
CA GLU A 63 -29.76 -30.73 2.19
C GLU A 63 -29.57 -30.32 3.65
N GLU A 64 -28.59 -29.49 3.98
CA GLU A 64 -28.41 -29.02 5.36
C GLU A 64 -27.90 -27.57 5.39
N PRO A 65 -28.75 -26.60 5.75
CA PRO A 65 -28.30 -25.22 5.93
C PRO A 65 -27.24 -25.23 7.04
N VAL A 66 -26.00 -24.93 6.66
CA VAL A 66 -24.86 -24.86 7.58
C VAL A 66 -25.22 -23.92 8.72
N LYS A 67 -25.45 -24.48 9.91
CA LYS A 67 -25.74 -23.71 11.12
C LYS A 67 -24.50 -22.92 11.50
N LEU A 68 -24.49 -21.64 11.14
CA LEU A 68 -23.45 -20.71 11.55
C LEU A 68 -23.48 -20.59 13.08
N PRO A 69 -22.32 -20.64 13.76
CA PRO A 69 -22.24 -20.31 15.17
C PRO A 69 -22.85 -18.93 15.44
N GLY A 70 -23.63 -18.77 16.52
CA GLY A 70 -24.33 -17.50 16.80
C GLY A 70 -23.42 -16.27 16.89
N GLU A 71 -22.14 -16.48 17.20
CA GLU A 71 -21.13 -15.42 17.29
C GLU A 71 -20.32 -15.21 15.99
N PHE A 72 -20.58 -16.00 14.93
CA PHE A 72 -19.82 -15.92 13.67
C PHE A 72 -19.92 -14.53 13.03
N SER A 73 -21.14 -14.01 12.89
CA SER A 73 -21.36 -12.67 12.33
C SER A 73 -20.64 -11.60 13.15
N LYS A 74 -20.73 -11.65 14.49
CA LYS A 74 -20.01 -10.73 15.37
C LYS A 74 -18.50 -10.83 15.22
N ARG A 75 -17.94 -12.03 15.12
CA ARG A 75 -16.50 -12.25 14.94
C ARG A 75 -16.03 -11.77 13.57
N VAL A 76 -16.78 -12.01 12.50
CA VAL A 76 -16.44 -11.57 11.14
C VAL A 76 -16.55 -10.06 11.01
N THR A 77 -17.60 -9.44 11.56
CA THR A 77 -17.73 -7.98 11.57
C THR A 77 -16.62 -7.33 12.38
N ALA A 78 -16.35 -7.81 13.60
CA ALA A 78 -15.25 -7.29 14.41
C ALA A 78 -13.89 -7.49 13.73
N ALA A 79 -13.67 -8.63 13.06
CA ALA A 79 -12.45 -8.87 12.30
C ALA A 79 -12.34 -7.96 11.07
N ALA A 80 -13.42 -7.74 10.32
CA ALA A 80 -13.42 -6.85 9.17
C ALA A 80 -13.21 -5.38 9.57
N GLU A 81 -13.77 -4.94 10.70
CA GLU A 81 -13.57 -3.60 11.25
C GLU A 81 -12.15 -3.41 11.81
N SER A 82 -11.61 -4.42 12.48
CA SER A 82 -10.28 -4.35 13.10
C SER A 82 -9.14 -4.60 12.12
N ASP A 83 -9.35 -5.39 11.06
CA ASP A 83 -8.37 -5.71 10.03
C ASP A 83 -8.38 -4.70 8.87
N MET A 84 -8.60 -3.43 9.20
CA MET A 84 -8.33 -2.29 8.31
C MET A 84 -6.82 -2.01 8.18
N ASN A 85 -5.96 -2.77 8.87
CA ASN A 85 -4.51 -2.66 8.78
C ASN A 85 -3.97 -3.01 7.38
N GLY A 86 -4.71 -3.77 6.57
CA GLY A 86 -4.33 -4.14 5.20
C GLY A 86 -4.67 -3.10 4.12
N LEU A 87 -5.67 -2.23 4.35
CA LEU A 87 -6.12 -1.26 3.34
C LEU A 87 -5.29 0.01 3.32
N ARG A 88 -4.60 0.31 4.43
CA ARG A 88 -3.86 1.57 4.57
C ARG A 88 -2.42 1.36 4.17
N SER A 89 -2.13 1.59 2.88
CA SER A 89 -0.76 1.47 2.36
C SER A 89 0.21 2.33 3.19
N GLY A 90 1.45 1.87 3.38
CA GLY A 90 2.44 2.65 4.15
C GLY A 90 2.64 4.08 3.63
N LYS A 91 2.36 4.31 2.33
CA LYS A 91 2.36 5.63 1.68
C LYS A 91 1.22 6.53 2.18
N GLU A 92 0.04 5.99 2.44
CA GLU A 92 -1.09 6.75 3.01
C GLU A 92 -0.84 7.16 4.45
N ARG A 93 -0.16 6.31 5.24
CA ARG A 93 0.24 6.69 6.61
C ARG A 93 1.20 7.88 6.58
N SER A 94 2.20 7.87 5.70
CA SER A 94 3.12 8.99 5.54
C SER A 94 2.41 10.27 5.08
N ARG A 95 1.46 10.16 4.14
CA ARG A 95 0.67 11.31 3.68
C ARG A 95 -0.20 11.90 4.78
N ALA A 96 -0.86 11.05 5.58
CA ALA A 96 -1.67 11.51 6.71
C ALA A 96 -0.83 12.23 7.77
N VAL A 97 0.37 11.72 8.08
CA VAL A 97 1.29 12.40 9.00
C VAL A 97 1.74 13.75 8.44
N LEU A 98 2.05 13.82 7.14
CA LEU A 98 2.44 15.08 6.49
C LEU A 98 1.30 16.11 6.54
N VAL A 99 0.08 15.71 6.18
CA VAL A 99 -1.10 16.60 6.25
C VAL A 99 -1.33 17.06 7.70
N GLY A 100 -1.25 16.15 8.67
CA GLY A 100 -1.35 16.49 10.08
C GLY A 100 -0.28 17.49 10.55
N ALA A 101 0.98 17.30 10.14
CA ALA A 101 2.07 18.20 10.46
C ALA A 101 1.88 19.60 9.84
N VAL A 102 1.41 19.66 8.59
CA VAL A 102 1.10 20.93 7.91
C VAL A 102 -0.04 21.67 8.63
N LEU A 103 -1.13 20.97 8.97
CA LEU A 103 -2.25 21.57 9.69
C LEU A 103 -1.83 22.09 11.07
N LEU A 104 -1.02 21.32 11.80
CA LEU A 104 -0.52 21.71 13.12
C LEU A 104 0.39 22.94 13.00
N PHE A 105 1.22 23.00 11.95
CA PHE A 105 2.04 24.18 11.67
C PHE A 105 1.19 25.42 11.36
N VAL A 106 0.16 25.29 10.51
CA VAL A 106 -0.76 26.39 10.20
C VAL A 106 -1.48 26.87 11.46
N ALA A 107 -1.94 25.94 12.30
CA ALA A 107 -2.57 26.28 13.58
C ALA A 107 -1.60 27.02 14.52
N ALA A 108 -0.35 26.57 14.62
CA ALA A 108 0.68 27.21 15.43
C ALA A 108 0.98 28.64 14.94
N VAL A 109 1.05 28.86 13.63
CA VAL A 109 1.21 30.20 13.03
C VAL A 109 0.01 31.08 13.36
N ALA A 110 -1.22 30.57 13.20
CA ALA A 110 -2.43 31.33 13.48
C ALA A 110 -2.54 31.76 14.96
N VAL A 111 -2.14 30.88 15.89
CA VAL A 111 -2.08 31.21 17.33
C VAL A 111 -0.99 32.25 17.60
N SER A 112 0.18 32.13 16.96
CA SER A 112 1.29 33.06 17.14
C SER A 112 0.95 34.47 16.66
N VAL A 113 0.23 34.61 15.54
CA VAL A 113 -0.24 35.91 15.03
C VAL A 113 -1.22 36.58 15.99
N GLN A 114 -2.14 35.82 16.57
CA GLN A 114 -3.08 36.33 17.59
C GLN A 114 -2.33 36.78 18.86
N ALA A 115 -1.36 36.01 19.32
CA ALA A 115 -0.59 36.33 20.52
C ALA A 115 0.26 37.62 20.35
N ALA A 116 0.67 37.94 19.12
CA ALA A 116 1.44 39.14 18.81
C ALA A 116 0.60 40.43 18.77
N GLY A 117 -0.72 40.36 18.98
CA GLY A 117 -1.60 41.54 19.02
C GLY A 117 -1.74 42.27 17.68
N VAL A 118 -1.35 41.63 16.58
CA VAL A 118 -1.49 42.18 15.23
C VAL A 118 -2.93 41.94 14.80
N GLY A 119 -3.74 43.01 14.74
CA GLY A 119 -5.09 42.96 14.18
C GLY A 119 -5.09 42.46 12.72
N PRO A 120 -6.26 42.16 12.13
CA PRO A 120 -6.38 41.58 10.79
C PRO A 120 -6.15 42.61 9.67
N GLU A 121 -5.08 43.39 9.77
CA GLU A 121 -4.61 44.19 8.64
C GLU A 121 -3.86 43.27 7.68
N ILE A 122 -4.54 42.92 6.58
CA ILE A 122 -4.07 42.02 5.51
C ILE A 122 -2.72 42.47 4.92
N SER A 123 -2.34 43.74 5.10
CA SER A 123 -1.05 44.32 4.73
C SER A 123 0.15 43.71 5.47
N ALA A 124 -0.05 43.04 6.61
CA ALA A 124 1.02 42.45 7.42
C ALA A 124 1.42 41.02 7.00
N LEU A 125 0.65 40.36 6.12
CA LEU A 125 0.95 39.01 5.61
C LEU A 125 2.37 38.84 5.06
N PRO A 126 2.88 39.70 4.16
CA PRO A 126 4.24 39.55 3.64
C PRO A 126 5.30 39.71 4.73
N ALA A 127 5.09 40.59 5.71
CA ALA A 127 6.00 40.75 6.84
C ALA A 127 6.00 39.52 7.76
N ALA A 128 4.82 38.92 8.02
CA ALA A 128 4.70 37.70 8.79
C ALA A 128 5.35 36.50 8.10
N VAL A 129 5.19 36.36 6.78
CA VAL A 129 5.86 35.30 5.99
C VAL A 129 7.37 35.50 6.00
N LEU A 130 7.85 36.73 5.82
CA LEU A 130 9.28 37.03 5.85
C LEU A 130 9.87 36.79 7.25
N ALA A 131 9.14 37.13 8.31
CA ALA A 131 9.54 36.83 9.69
C ALA A 131 9.59 35.33 9.96
N LEU A 132 8.62 34.56 9.44
CA LEU A 132 8.59 33.11 9.55
C LEU A 132 9.79 32.47 8.82
N ILE A 133 10.09 32.91 7.59
CA ILE A 133 11.26 32.46 6.83
C ILE A 133 12.56 32.82 7.57
N GLY A 134 12.65 34.04 8.10
CA GLY A 134 13.78 34.49 8.90
C GLY A 134 13.97 33.65 10.17
N MET A 135 12.89 33.34 10.88
CA MET A 135 12.90 32.49 12.06
C MET A 135 13.32 31.05 11.72
N LEU A 136 12.79 30.48 10.64
CA LEU A 136 13.21 29.16 10.13
C LEU A 136 14.69 29.16 9.74
N GLY A 137 15.15 30.18 9.02
CA GLY A 137 16.55 30.33 8.64
C GLY A 137 17.46 30.42 9.86
N HIS A 138 17.10 31.23 10.85
CA HIS A 138 17.86 31.36 12.09
C HIS A 138 17.82 30.08 12.92
N PHE A 139 16.70 29.35 12.95
CA PHE A 139 16.61 28.08 13.65
C PHE A 139 17.49 27.01 12.99
N ILE A 140 17.45 26.91 11.65
CA ILE A 140 18.32 26.01 10.89
C ILE A 140 19.79 26.37 11.09
N TYR A 141 20.13 27.66 11.03
CA TYR A 141 21.49 28.15 11.24
C TYR A 141 21.98 27.90 12.68
N ALA A 142 21.15 28.16 13.69
CA ALA A 142 21.46 27.89 15.09
C ALA A 142 21.61 26.38 15.35
N GLY A 143 20.73 25.56 14.77
CA GLY A 143 20.86 24.09 14.82
C GLY A 143 22.14 23.61 14.15
N ALA A 144 22.46 24.10 12.95
CA ALA A 144 23.66 23.74 12.20
C ALA A 144 24.94 24.16 12.92
N SER A 145 24.97 25.36 13.50
CA SER A 145 26.11 25.85 14.29
C SER A 145 26.28 25.06 15.59
N ALA A 146 25.20 24.73 16.30
CA ALA A 146 25.26 23.87 17.48
C ALA A 146 25.78 22.46 17.14
N VAL A 147 25.27 21.86 16.06
CA VAL A 147 25.75 20.57 15.56
C VAL A 147 27.23 20.67 15.16
N SER A 148 27.64 21.74 14.47
CA SER A 148 29.03 21.95 14.05
C SER A 148 29.97 22.14 15.24
N VAL A 149 29.56 22.84 16.29
CA VAL A 149 30.35 23.01 17.53
C VAL A 149 30.47 21.69 18.28
N VAL A 150 29.38 20.93 18.42
CA VAL A 150 29.41 19.61 19.05
C VAL A 150 30.28 18.65 18.24
N PHE A 151 30.11 18.64 16.91
CA PHE A 151 30.89 17.82 16.01
C PHE A 151 32.37 18.20 16.04
N GLY A 152 32.70 19.50 16.03
CA GLY A 152 34.06 20.01 16.16
C GLY A 152 34.68 19.71 17.53
N ALA A 153 33.92 19.81 18.62
CA ALA A 153 34.36 19.45 19.96
C ALA A 153 34.59 17.94 20.11
N VAL A 154 33.72 17.13 19.52
CA VAL A 154 33.88 15.67 19.47
C VAL A 154 35.08 15.31 18.59
N CYS A 155 35.17 15.83 17.37
CA CYS A 155 36.28 15.57 16.43
C CYS A 155 37.63 16.05 16.97
N SER A 156 37.74 17.23 17.56
CA SER A 156 39.00 17.72 18.13
C SER A 156 39.50 16.87 19.30
N LYS A 157 38.59 16.25 20.08
CA LYS A 157 38.95 15.30 21.13
C LYS A 157 39.15 13.86 20.62
N PHE A 158 38.49 13.47 19.53
CA PHE A 158 38.59 12.12 18.97
C PHE A 158 39.73 11.92 17.97
N LEU A 159 40.11 12.96 17.21
CA LEU A 159 41.18 12.88 16.21
C LEU A 159 42.59 12.74 16.83
N PHE A 160 42.73 12.92 18.14
CA PHE A 160 44.03 12.91 18.82
C PHE A 160 44.34 11.66 19.67
N GLY A 161 43.63 10.53 19.56
CA GLY A 161 44.25 9.30 20.11
C GLY A 161 43.47 8.01 20.36
N SER A 162 42.28 7.74 19.81
CA SER A 162 41.62 6.46 20.11
C SER A 162 40.96 5.78 18.91
N SER A 163 41.42 4.58 18.59
CA SER A 163 40.82 3.65 17.61
C SER A 163 39.32 3.39 17.87
N VAL A 164 38.86 3.57 19.11
CA VAL A 164 37.46 3.44 19.53
C VAL A 164 36.57 4.44 18.77
N ALA A 165 37.10 5.61 18.43
CA ALA A 165 36.39 6.66 17.72
C ALA A 165 35.93 6.26 16.33
N ILE A 166 36.87 5.66 15.61
CA ILE A 166 36.69 5.20 14.24
C ILE A 166 35.68 4.06 14.25
N ILE A 167 35.80 3.11 15.18
CA ILE A 167 34.85 1.99 15.33
C ILE A 167 33.43 2.50 15.58
N LEU A 168 33.25 3.49 16.46
CA LEU A 168 31.94 4.04 16.79
C LEU A 168 31.31 4.76 15.58
N LEU A 169 32.09 5.55 14.83
CA LEU A 169 31.62 6.20 13.61
C LEU A 169 31.21 5.19 12.53
N PHE A 170 32.02 4.15 12.32
CA PHE A 170 31.67 3.06 11.40
C PHE A 170 30.42 2.30 11.86
N THR A 171 30.22 2.08 13.16
CA THR A 171 29.01 1.40 13.67
C THR A 171 27.75 2.25 13.45
N ILE A 172 27.80 3.56 13.70
CA ILE A 172 26.66 4.46 13.47
C ILE A 172 26.32 4.52 11.98
N LEU A 173 27.33 4.62 11.11
CA LEU A 173 27.15 4.65 9.66
C LEU A 173 26.59 3.31 9.16
N PHE A 174 27.11 2.18 9.67
CA PHE A 174 26.61 0.85 9.37
C PHE A 174 25.16 0.65 9.81
N VAL A 175 24.80 1.06 11.03
CA VAL A 175 23.42 0.98 11.54
C VAL A 175 22.49 1.86 10.70
N SER A 176 22.91 3.07 10.33
CA SER A 176 22.14 3.97 9.47
C SER A 176 21.90 3.36 8.09
N VAL A 177 22.92 2.74 7.48
CA VAL A 177 22.81 2.03 6.20
C VAL A 177 21.89 0.82 6.31
N LEU A 178 21.94 0.04 7.41
CA LEU A 178 21.03 -1.09 7.62
C LEU A 178 19.57 -0.64 7.78
N ILE A 179 19.32 0.47 8.48
CA ILE A 179 17.98 1.05 8.62
C ILE A 179 17.47 1.52 7.25
N PHE A 180 18.31 2.21 6.48
CA PHE A 180 17.96 2.66 5.13
C PHE A 180 17.72 1.49 4.17
N SER A 181 18.57 0.46 4.21
CA SER A 181 18.45 -0.75 3.39
C SER A 181 17.18 -1.53 3.72
N LYS A 182 16.84 -1.68 5.02
CA LYS A 182 15.55 -2.25 5.43
C LYS A 182 14.36 -1.45 4.92
N HIS A 183 14.48 -0.12 4.90
CA HIS A 183 13.44 0.75 4.36
C HIS A 183 13.27 0.57 2.85
N ILE A 184 14.37 0.50 2.10
CA ILE A 184 14.37 0.28 0.63
C ILE A 184 13.85 -1.11 0.28
N LEU A 185 14.27 -2.16 0.98
CA LEU A 185 13.79 -3.52 0.75
C LEU A 185 12.31 -3.70 1.09
N ARG A 186 11.80 -3.01 2.12
CA ARG A 186 10.36 -2.94 2.38
C ARG A 186 9.60 -2.16 1.32
N PHE A 187 10.24 -1.19 0.68
CA PHE A 187 9.64 -0.39 -0.40
C PHE A 187 9.53 -1.17 -1.71
N HIS A 188 10.46 -2.09 -1.99
CA HIS A 188 10.47 -2.89 -3.22
C HIS A 188 9.67 -4.20 -3.13
N ARG A 189 9.31 -4.64 -1.91
CA ARG A 189 8.50 -5.85 -1.69
C ARG A 189 7.00 -5.54 -1.53
N SER A 190 6.61 -4.29 -1.72
CA SER A 190 5.24 -3.76 -1.76
C SER A 190 4.96 -3.18 -3.14
#